data_AF-A0A3M1ZGU9-F1
#
_entry.id   AF-A0A3M1ZGU9-F1
#
_cell.length_a   1.000
_cell.length_b   1.000
_cell.length_c   1.000
_cell.angle_alpha   90.00
_cell.angle_beta   90.00
_cell.angle_gamma   90.00
#
_symmetry.space_group_name_H-M   'P 1'
#
loop_
_entity.id
_entity.type
_entity.pdbx_description
1 polymer ?
#
loop_
_entity_poly.entity_id
_entity_poly.type
_entity_poly.pdbx_seq_one_letter_code
_entity_poly.pdbx_strand_id
1 'polypeptide(L)'
;MDKRNPVYLVTILIGVYIALQMIADVTAVKIVEIAGITLPAGTFVFAVTFTWRDMLHKRLGKEWARAAIIAAAFINLGMVLYFAFVIDLPAAGFWGNQEALETILGVVPRIAVASILAELISELVDTEIYHRLAARIPEKHQYLRVLGSNGL
;
A
#
# COMPACT_ATOMS: atom_id res chain seq x y z
N MET A 1 16.13 24.33 17.81
CA MET A 1 15.84 23.44 16.67
C MET A 1 14.43 23.73 16.22
N ASP A 2 14.29 24.82 15.47
CA ASP A 2 13.04 25.56 15.25
C ASP A 2 12.61 25.48 13.78
N LYS A 3 11.29 25.53 13.55
CA LYS A 3 10.52 25.29 12.32
C LYS A 3 10.55 23.83 11.81
N ARG A 4 9.52 23.05 12.18
CA ARG A 4 9.14 21.81 11.49
C ARG A 4 8.94 22.12 10.01
N ASN A 5 9.94 21.81 9.19
CA ASN A 5 9.86 22.01 7.75
C ASN A 5 8.72 21.11 7.23
N PRO A 6 7.65 21.66 6.64
CA PRO A 6 6.52 20.87 6.17
C PRO A 6 6.96 19.79 5.18
N VAL A 7 8.03 20.02 4.43
CA VAL A 7 8.64 19.03 3.53
C VAL A 7 9.14 17.80 4.29
N TYR A 8 9.79 17.98 5.45
CA TYR A 8 10.29 16.87 6.27
C TYR A 8 9.14 15.97 6.76
N LEU A 9 8.04 16.58 7.21
CA LEU A 9 6.85 15.85 7.63
C LEU A 9 6.26 15.03 6.47
N VAL A 10 6.11 15.66 5.30
CA VAL A 10 5.61 15.00 4.08
C VAL A 10 6.47 13.81 3.71
N THR A 11 7.80 13.99 3.67
CA THR A 11 8.74 12.91 3.33
C THR A 11 8.64 11.74 4.30
N ILE A 12 8.54 12.00 5.60
CA ILE A 12 8.37 10.93 6.60
C ILE A 12 7.05 10.21 6.39
N LEU A 13 5.95 10.94 6.24
CA LEU A 13 4.63 10.32 6.15
C LEU A 13 4.51 9.41 4.91
N ILE A 14 5.01 9.87 3.76
CA ILE A 14 5.05 9.11 2.51
C ILE A 14 6.03 7.93 2.63
N GLY A 15 7.22 8.15 3.20
CA GLY A 15 8.21 7.10 3.39
C GLY A 15 7.70 5.97 4.29
N VAL A 16 7.00 6.30 5.37
CA VAL A 16 6.37 5.31 6.26
C VAL A 16 5.26 4.56 5.53
N TYR A 17 4.44 5.24 4.73
CA TYR A 17 3.40 4.58 3.93
C TYR A 17 3.98 3.52 2.98
N ILE A 18 5.00 3.90 2.20
CA ILE A 18 5.69 2.98 1.28
C ILE A 18 6.28 1.79 2.04
N ALA A 19 6.94 2.05 3.17
CA ALA A 19 7.54 0.98 3.98
C ALA A 19 6.49 0.00 4.53
N LEU A 20 5.36 0.52 5.05
CA LEU A 20 4.25 -0.31 5.52
C LEU A 20 3.71 -1.19 4.39
N GLN A 21 3.57 -0.63 3.19
CA GLN A 21 3.07 -1.36 2.03
C GLN A 21 4.03 -2.49 1.60
N MET A 22 5.33 -2.22 1.52
CA MET A 22 6.34 -3.25 1.23
C MET A 22 6.33 -4.37 2.29
N ILE A 23 6.23 -4.02 3.57
CA ILE A 23 6.15 -5.01 4.65
C ILE A 23 4.89 -5.87 4.47
N ALA A 24 3.74 -5.26 4.15
CA ALA A 24 2.50 -5.98 3.94
C ALA A 24 2.61 -6.97 2.77
N ASP A 25 3.12 -6.53 1.61
CA ASP A 25 3.25 -7.36 0.41
C ASP A 25 4.19 -8.56 0.62
N VAL A 26 5.33 -8.36 1.28
CA VAL A 26 6.30 -9.45 1.56
C VAL A 26 5.76 -10.41 2.62
N THR A 27 5.14 -9.90 3.68
CA THR A 27 4.64 -10.76 4.77
C THR A 27 3.35 -11.49 4.41
N ALA A 28 2.61 -11.02 3.40
CA ALA A 28 1.42 -11.70 2.88
C ALA A 28 1.70 -13.10 2.28
N VAL A 29 2.95 -13.42 1.96
CA VAL A 29 3.35 -14.78 1.53
C VAL A 29 3.06 -15.81 2.63
N LYS A 30 3.18 -15.42 3.90
CA LYS A 30 2.87 -16.32 5.02
C LYS A 30 1.37 -16.31 5.29
N ILE A 31 0.75 -17.47 5.13
CA ILE A 31 -0.63 -17.69 5.56
C ILE A 31 -0.64 -18.10 7.04
N VAL A 32 -1.51 -17.49 7.84
CA VAL A 32 -1.71 -17.77 9.26
C VAL A 32 -3.13 -18.24 9.52
N GLU A 33 -3.30 -19.05 10.56
CA GLU A 33 -4.60 -19.48 11.06
C GLU A 33 -4.81 -18.92 12.47
N ILE A 34 -5.92 -18.20 12.66
CA ILE A 34 -6.30 -17.63 13.95
C ILE A 34 -7.78 -17.91 14.17
N ALA A 35 -8.11 -18.60 15.27
CA ALA A 35 -9.48 -18.93 15.65
C ALA A 35 -10.30 -19.61 14.51
N GLY A 36 -9.65 -20.47 13.70
CA GLY A 36 -10.27 -21.19 12.58
C GLY A 36 -10.41 -20.37 11.29
N ILE A 37 -9.91 -19.14 11.24
CA ILE A 37 -9.88 -18.29 10.05
C ILE A 37 -8.47 -18.28 9.47
N THR A 38 -8.37 -18.55 8.17
CA THR A 38 -7.10 -18.51 7.41
C THR A 38 -6.95 -17.17 6.70
N LEU A 39 -5.85 -16.47 6.92
CA LEU A 39 -5.57 -15.18 6.28
C LEU A 39 -4.07 -14.96 6.04
N PRO A 40 -3.69 -14.11 5.06
CA PRO A 40 -2.31 -13.67 4.91
C PRO A 40 -1.83 -12.87 6.14
N ALA A 41 -0.59 -13.06 6.57
CA ALA A 41 0.00 -12.30 7.67
C ALA A 41 0.14 -10.80 7.33
N GLY A 42 0.29 -10.45 6.06
CA GLY A 42 0.30 -9.06 5.60
C GLY A 42 -0.99 -8.29 5.92
N THR A 43 -2.11 -8.98 6.15
CA THR A 43 -3.40 -8.38 6.52
C THR A 43 -3.30 -7.46 7.74
N PHE A 44 -2.48 -7.82 8.75
CA PHE A 44 -2.30 -6.99 9.94
C PHE A 44 -1.67 -5.64 9.62
N VAL A 45 -0.72 -5.63 8.68
CA VAL A 45 -0.03 -4.42 8.25
C VAL A 45 -0.91 -3.62 7.31
N PHE A 46 -1.73 -4.27 6.47
CA PHE A 46 -2.71 -3.58 5.63
C PHE A 46 -3.71 -2.76 6.47
N ALA A 47 -4.18 -3.27 7.61
CA ALA A 47 -5.05 -2.50 8.51
C ALA A 47 -4.41 -1.18 8.97
N VAL A 48 -3.11 -1.20 9.28
CA VAL A 48 -2.34 0.00 9.64
C VAL A 48 -2.16 0.91 8.42
N THR A 49 -1.86 0.33 7.26
CA THR A 49 -1.62 1.04 6.00
C THR A 49 -2.85 1.84 5.56
N PHE A 50 -4.06 1.28 5.67
CA PHE A 50 -5.31 1.99 5.38
C PHE A 50 -5.50 3.21 6.31
N THR A 51 -5.26 3.03 7.60
CA THR A 51 -5.33 4.12 8.58
C THR A 51 -4.30 5.22 8.26
N TRP A 52 -3.10 4.81 7.86
CA TRP A 52 -2.03 5.72 7.48
C TRP A 52 -2.35 6.52 6.21
N ARG A 53 -2.96 5.86 5.22
CA ARG A 53 -3.44 6.47 3.97
C ARG A 53 -4.51 7.53 4.22
N ASP A 54 -5.49 7.24 5.08
CA ASP A 54 -6.51 8.21 5.48
C ASP A 54 -5.88 9.43 6.18
N MET A 55 -4.86 9.20 7.04
CA MET A 55 -4.11 10.29 7.66
C MET A 55 -3.34 11.14 6.64
N LEU A 56 -2.69 10.52 5.65
CA LEU A 56 -2.04 11.22 4.53
C LEU A 56 -3.04 12.10 3.79
N HIS A 57 -4.22 11.56 3.45
CA HIS A 57 -5.27 12.28 2.77
C HIS A 57 -5.76 13.49 3.59
N LYS A 58 -6.00 13.31 4.89
CA LYS A 58 -6.48 14.38 5.79
C LYS A 58 -5.45 15.48 6.06
N ARG A 59 -4.16 15.12 6.14
CA ARG A 59 -3.10 16.06 6.52
C ARG A 59 -2.47 16.77 5.34
N LEU A 60 -2.27 16.05 4.23
CA LEU A 60 -1.55 16.54 3.07
C LEU A 60 -2.49 16.85 1.90
N GLY A 61 -3.71 16.30 1.91
CA GLY A 61 -4.67 16.44 0.83
C GLY A 61 -4.54 15.33 -0.22
N LYS A 62 -5.50 15.34 -1.15
CA LYS A 62 -5.69 14.29 -2.15
C LYS A 62 -4.50 14.13 -3.11
N GLU A 63 -3.90 15.23 -3.55
CA GLU A 63 -2.78 15.18 -4.51
C GLU A 63 -1.57 14.45 -3.93
N TRP A 64 -1.26 14.70 -2.66
CA TRP A 64 -0.15 14.05 -1.97
C TRP A 64 -0.44 12.60 -1.60
N ALA A 65 -1.68 12.27 -1.24
CA ALA A 65 -2.10 10.89 -1.04
C ALA A 65 -1.97 10.08 -2.33
N ARG A 66 -2.44 10.64 -3.46
CA ARG A 66 -2.30 10.03 -4.79
C ARG A 66 -0.83 9.87 -5.19
N ALA A 67 0.00 10.88 -4.94
CA ALA A 67 1.44 10.80 -5.18
C ALA A 67 2.09 9.69 -4.34
N ALA A 68 1.67 9.51 -3.08
CA ALA A 68 2.16 8.43 -2.21
C ALA A 68 1.78 7.05 -2.73
N ILE A 69 0.53 6.86 -3.17
CA ILE A 69 0.05 5.60 -3.77
C ILE A 69 0.83 5.28 -5.03
N ILE A 70 0.97 6.25 -5.93
CA ILE A 70 1.73 6.06 -7.18
C ILE A 70 3.20 5.75 -6.89
N ALA A 71 3.83 6.48 -5.95
CA ALA A 71 5.20 6.22 -5.54
C ALA A 71 5.38 4.82 -4.96
N ALA A 72 4.47 4.39 -4.08
CA ALA A 72 4.48 3.06 -3.51
C ALA A 72 4.28 1.98 -4.59
N ALA A 73 3.40 2.21 -5.58
CA ALA A 73 3.23 1.30 -6.70
C ALA A 73 4.51 1.14 -7.53
N PHE A 74 5.20 2.23 -7.86
CA PHE A 74 6.48 2.16 -8.57
C PHE A 74 7.57 1.46 -7.74
N ILE A 75 7.62 1.71 -6.44
CA ILE A 75 8.61 1.10 -5.55
C ILE A 75 8.34 -0.41 -5.38
N ASN A 76 7.08 -0.81 -5.21
CA ASN A 76 6.70 -2.22 -5.17
C ASN A 76 6.98 -2.92 -6.50
N LEU A 77 6.74 -2.26 -7.64
CA LEU A 77 7.16 -2.80 -8.94
C LEU A 77 8.68 -2.98 -9.02
N GLY A 78 9.46 -2.01 -8.54
CA GLY A 78 10.91 -2.11 -8.46
C GLY A 78 11.38 -3.26 -7.57
N MET A 79 10.73 -3.46 -6.42
CA MET A 79 10.96 -4.60 -5.52
C MET A 79 10.69 -5.93 -6.23
N VAL A 80 9.57 -6.04 -6.93
CA VAL A 80 9.19 -7.24 -7.69
C VAL A 80 10.22 -7.57 -8.76
N LEU A 81 10.65 -6.59 -9.55
CA LEU A 81 11.67 -6.77 -10.58
C LEU A 81 13.01 -7.17 -9.95
N TYR A 82 13.37 -6.58 -8.82
CA TYR A 82 14.60 -6.92 -8.13
C TYR A 82 14.57 -8.34 -7.54
N PHE A 83 13.45 -8.78 -6.97
CA PHE A 83 13.31 -10.16 -6.48
C PHE A 83 13.38 -11.17 -7.61
N ALA A 84 12.75 -10.90 -8.75
CA ALA A 84 12.86 -11.73 -9.94
C ALA A 84 14.32 -11.83 -10.43
N PHE A 85 15.03 -10.70 -10.45
CA PHE A 85 16.45 -10.66 -10.81
C PHE A 85 17.32 -11.47 -9.84
N VAL A 86 17.12 -11.31 -8.53
CA VAL A 86 17.90 -12.04 -7.51
C VAL A 86 17.64 -13.54 -7.56
N ILE A 87 16.42 -13.97 -7.85
CA ILE A 87 16.07 -15.38 -8.02
C ILE A 87 16.79 -15.99 -9.23
N ASP A 88 16.86 -15.27 -10.35
CA ASP A 88 17.46 -15.77 -11.60
C ASP A 88 19.01 -15.87 -11.55
N LEU A 89 19.65 -15.18 -10.60
CA LEU A 89 21.10 -15.24 -10.44
C LEU A 89 21.56 -16.65 -10.04
N PRO A 90 22.69 -17.14 -10.60
CA PRO A 90 23.21 -18.44 -10.24
C PRO A 90 23.62 -18.46 -8.76
N ALA A 91 23.06 -19.41 -8.02
CA ALA A 91 23.43 -19.68 -6.64
C ALA A 91 24.91 -20.05 -6.53
N ALA A 92 25.60 -19.47 -5.54
CA ALA A 92 26.96 -19.90 -5.21
C ALA A 92 26.94 -21.37 -4.75
N GLY A 93 28.03 -22.12 -4.97
CA GLY A 93 28.05 -23.56 -4.64
C GLY A 93 27.83 -23.91 -3.16
N PHE A 94 28.00 -22.95 -2.24
CA PHE A 94 27.70 -23.10 -0.81
C PHE A 94 26.29 -22.61 -0.42
N TRP A 95 25.54 -22.01 -1.34
CA TRP A 95 24.21 -21.46 -1.10
C TRP A 95 23.15 -22.56 -1.25
N GLY A 96 22.74 -23.14 -0.12
CA GLY A 96 21.75 -24.23 -0.08
C GLY A 96 20.28 -23.78 -0.01
N ASN A 97 19.99 -22.48 0.00
CA ASN A 97 18.64 -21.94 0.27
C ASN A 97 17.92 -21.41 -0.99
N GLN A 98 18.38 -21.77 -2.19
CA GLN A 98 17.82 -21.25 -3.44
C GLN A 98 16.33 -21.59 -3.60
N GLU A 99 15.95 -22.85 -3.37
CA GLU A 99 14.56 -23.30 -3.49
C GLU A 99 13.64 -22.59 -2.47
N ALA A 100 14.13 -22.36 -1.25
CA ALA A 100 13.39 -21.64 -0.22
C ALA A 100 13.21 -20.15 -0.59
N LEU A 101 14.25 -19.53 -1.16
CA LEU A 101 14.20 -18.16 -1.67
C LEU A 101 13.15 -18.02 -2.77
N GLU A 102 13.15 -18.93 -3.75
CA GLU A 102 12.18 -18.99 -4.85
C GLU A 102 10.75 -19.20 -4.34
N THR A 103 10.57 -20.11 -3.39
CA THR A 103 9.26 -20.41 -2.81
C THR A 103 8.67 -19.21 -2.08
N ILE A 104 9.50 -18.47 -1.33
CA ILE A 104 9.03 -17.32 -0.54
C ILE A 104 8.89 -16.08 -1.42
N LEU A 105 9.95 -15.67 -2.12
CA LEU A 105 9.97 -14.40 -2.86
C LEU A 105 9.34 -14.52 -4.25
N GLY A 106 9.25 -15.70 -4.85
CA GLY A 106 8.65 -15.91 -6.17
C GLY A 106 7.13 -15.67 -6.21
N VAL A 107 6.45 -15.72 -5.06
CA VAL A 107 5.02 -15.41 -4.94
C VAL A 107 4.76 -13.90 -4.78
N VAL A 108 5.71 -13.16 -4.19
CA VAL A 108 5.61 -11.72 -3.93
C VAL A 108 5.21 -10.90 -5.17
N PRO A 109 5.73 -11.14 -6.39
CA PRO A 109 5.28 -10.47 -7.62
C PRO A 109 3.77 -10.46 -7.81
N ARG A 110 3.11 -11.59 -7.57
CA ARG A 110 1.65 -11.71 -7.77
C ARG A 110 0.89 -10.91 -6.72
N ILE A 111 1.35 -10.97 -5.46
CA ILE A 111 0.75 -10.23 -4.33
C ILE A 111 0.89 -8.73 -4.57
N ALA A 112 2.10 -8.26 -4.88
CA ALA A 112 2.38 -6.84 -5.10
C ALA A 112 1.58 -6.29 -6.30
N VAL A 113 1.46 -7.03 -7.41
CA VAL A 113 0.63 -6.59 -8.55
C VAL A 113 -0.84 -6.49 -8.15
N ALA A 114 -1.37 -7.47 -7.41
CA ALA A 114 -2.74 -7.41 -6.92
C ALA A 114 -2.96 -6.21 -5.97
N SER A 115 -2.00 -5.95 -5.08
CA SER A 115 -1.98 -4.82 -4.15
C SER A 115 -2.00 -3.48 -4.90
N ILE A 116 -1.11 -3.30 -5.87
CA ILE A 116 -1.06 -2.11 -6.73
C ILE A 116 -2.39 -1.89 -7.48
N LEU A 117 -2.95 -2.94 -8.07
CA LEU A 117 -4.23 -2.83 -8.78
C LEU A 117 -5.36 -2.46 -7.83
N ALA A 118 -5.41 -3.07 -6.65
CA ALA A 118 -6.41 -2.74 -5.63
C ALA A 118 -6.30 -1.28 -5.19
N GLU A 119 -5.09 -0.76 -4.99
CA GLU A 119 -4.87 0.64 -4.64
C GLU A 119 -5.24 1.61 -5.75
N LEU A 120 -4.86 1.32 -7.00
CA LEU A 120 -5.22 2.15 -8.15
C LEU A 120 -6.73 2.19 -8.36
N ILE A 121 -7.40 1.04 -8.21
CA ILE A 121 -8.87 0.97 -8.29
C ILE A 121 -9.50 1.72 -7.12
N SER A 122 -9.00 1.56 -5.90
CA SER A 122 -9.47 2.31 -4.71
C SER A 122 -9.37 3.81 -4.95
N GLU A 123 -8.23 4.30 -5.45
CA GLU A 123 -8.06 5.73 -5.75
C GLU A 123 -9.02 6.20 -6.85
N LEU A 124 -9.18 5.42 -7.94
CA LEU A 124 -10.10 5.76 -9.03
C LEU A 124 -11.56 5.82 -8.57
N VAL A 125 -11.99 4.84 -7.77
CA VAL A 125 -13.32 4.77 -7.16
C VAL A 125 -13.52 5.94 -6.21
N ASP A 126 -12.53 6.26 -5.36
CA ASP A 126 -12.56 7.40 -4.45
C ASP A 126 -12.69 8.73 -5.22
N THR A 127 -12.01 8.89 -6.36
CA THR A 127 -12.21 10.06 -7.25
C THR A 127 -13.62 10.14 -7.82
N GLU A 128 -14.14 9.05 -8.39
CA GLU A 128 -15.41 9.03 -9.12
C GLU A 128 -16.61 9.18 -8.19
N ILE A 129 -16.59 8.49 -7.04
CA ILE A 129 -17.63 8.59 -6.00
C ILE A 129 -17.64 10.00 -5.40
N TYR A 130 -16.46 10.57 -5.11
CA TYR A 130 -16.37 11.94 -4.62
C TYR A 130 -16.93 12.95 -5.63
N HIS A 131 -16.61 12.82 -6.93
CA HIS A 131 -17.15 13.72 -7.96
C HIS A 131 -18.66 13.56 -8.14
N ARG A 132 -19.20 12.34 -8.08
CA ARG A 132 -20.65 12.09 -8.18
C ARG A 132 -21.43 12.58 -6.95
N LEU A 133 -20.90 12.42 -5.74
CA LEU A 133 -21.49 13.01 -4.52
C LEU A 133 -21.31 14.53 -4.47
N ALA A 134 -20.21 15.05 -5.03
CA ALA A 134 -19.97 16.48 -5.13
C ALA A 134 -20.97 17.18 -6.07
N ALA A 135 -21.35 16.52 -7.16
CA ALA A 135 -22.34 17.03 -8.11
C ALA A 135 -23.79 17.00 -7.59
N ARG A 136 -24.11 16.17 -6.58
CA ARG A 136 -25.50 15.96 -6.11
C ARG A 136 -25.84 16.56 -4.75
N ILE A 137 -24.86 16.85 -3.90
CA ILE A 137 -25.11 17.32 -2.51
C ILE A 137 -24.67 18.79 -2.39
N PRO A 138 -25.52 19.76 -2.00
CA PRO A 138 -25.08 21.15 -1.79
C PRO A 138 -24.09 21.28 -0.62
N GLU A 139 -23.19 22.27 -0.67
CA GLU A 139 -22.07 22.53 0.26
C GLU A 139 -22.38 22.43 1.77
N LYS A 140 -23.64 22.60 2.17
CA LYS A 140 -24.06 22.67 3.58
C LYS A 140 -23.95 21.36 4.37
N HIS A 141 -23.73 20.20 3.72
CA HIS A 141 -23.68 18.88 4.37
C HIS A 141 -22.42 18.07 4.01
N GLN A 142 -21.24 18.68 4.15
CA GLN A 142 -19.95 18.09 3.84
C GLN A 142 -19.68 16.75 4.58
N TYR A 143 -20.22 16.57 5.79
CA TYR A 143 -20.06 15.37 6.62
C TYR A 143 -20.67 14.10 5.99
N LEU A 144 -21.78 14.23 5.26
CA LEU A 144 -22.42 13.12 4.54
C LEU A 144 -21.60 12.65 3.34
N ARG A 145 -20.83 13.56 2.71
CA ARG A 145 -19.93 13.20 1.61
C ARG A 145 -18.74 12.38 2.10
N VAL A 146 -18.18 12.72 3.26
CA VAL A 146 -17.05 12.01 3.87
C VAL A 146 -17.47 10.63 4.41
N LEU A 147 -18.65 10.53 5.03
CA LEU A 147 -19.18 9.25 5.52
C LEU A 147 -19.54 8.29 4.39
N GLY A 148 -20.03 8.80 3.25
CA GLY A 148 -20.38 7.98 2.09
C GLY A 148 -19.19 7.42 1.32
N SER A 149 -18.06 8.14 1.23
CA SER A 149 -16.87 7.62 0.54
C SER A 149 -16.03 6.69 1.42
N ASN A 150 -15.98 6.94 2.74
CA ASN A 150 -15.21 6.10 3.65
C ASN A 150 -15.97 4.85 4.15
N GLY A 151 -17.26 4.72 3.81
CA GLY A 151 -18.13 3.63 4.26
C GLY A 151 -18.36 2.52 3.23
N LEU A 152 -17.77 2.62 2.03
CA LEU A 152 -17.90 1.67 0.92
C LEU A 152 -16.55 1.01 0.60
#